data_AF-A0A366WWI7-F1
#
_entry.id   AF-A0A366WWI7-F1
#
_cell.length_a   1.000
_cell.length_b   1.000
_cell.length_c   1.000
_cell.angle_alpha   90.00
_cell.angle_beta   90.00
_cell.angle_gamma   90.00
#
_symmetry.space_group_name_H-M   'P 1'
#
loop_
_entity.id
_entity.type
_entity.pdbx_description
1 polymer ?
#
loop_
_entity_poly.entity_id
_entity_poly.type
_entity_poly.pdbx_seq_one_letter_code
_entity_poly.pdbx_strand_id
1 'polypeptide(L)'
;MQEEGYCRTFPRLYQGKLWVLNSGTGELGWIDMTQQDPRQRFQPLAFCPGFVRGLAFYENFAFVGLSKPRYERFEGLALDQRLEDADSAPWCGVQVIDLNTGTCVQWFRIDSDIAELYDVEILPQTSCPRSYGFLTNDVFEIITGMSG
;
A
#
# COMPACT_ATOMS: atom_id res chain seq x y z
N MET A 1 24.36 11.76 -7.82
CA MET A 1 23.54 10.63 -8.31
C MET A 1 22.80 10.10 -7.10
N GLN A 2 21.60 10.61 -6.85
CA GLN A 2 20.78 10.21 -5.70
C GLN A 2 19.84 9.11 -6.20
N GLU A 3 19.91 7.95 -5.55
CA GLU A 3 19.01 6.83 -5.77
C GLU A 3 17.59 7.28 -5.42
N GLU A 4 16.73 7.39 -6.43
CA GLU A 4 15.29 7.52 -6.21
C GLU A 4 14.84 6.31 -5.37
N GLY A 5 14.32 6.58 -4.18
CA GLY A 5 13.89 5.59 -3.20
C GLY A 5 12.71 4.76 -3.72
N TYR A 6 12.98 3.80 -4.60
CA TYR A 6 12.05 2.79 -5.03
C TYR A 6 11.88 1.77 -3.89
N CYS A 7 10.89 1.99 -3.03
CA CYS A 7 10.39 0.88 -2.23
C CYS A 7 9.83 -0.17 -3.19
N ARG A 8 10.37 -1.40 -3.15
CA ARG A 8 9.85 -2.57 -3.86
C ARG A 8 8.42 -2.87 -3.39
N THR A 9 7.44 -2.18 -3.97
CA THR A 9 6.05 -2.60 -3.95
C THR A 9 5.89 -3.63 -5.06
N PHE A 10 5.58 -4.88 -4.72
CA PHE A 10 5.42 -5.91 -5.72
C PHE A 10 4.21 -5.55 -6.61
N PRO A 11 4.38 -5.42 -7.93
CA PRO A 11 3.28 -5.12 -8.82
C PRO A 11 2.25 -6.25 -8.80
N ARG A 12 0.98 -5.92 -8.99
CA ARG A 12 -0.13 -6.88 -8.91
C ARG A 12 -0.90 -6.89 -10.23
N LEU A 13 -1.12 -8.06 -10.80
CA LEU A 13 -2.07 -8.23 -11.90
C LEU A 13 -3.47 -8.45 -11.32
N TYR A 14 -4.40 -7.56 -11.63
CA TYR A 14 -5.77 -7.63 -11.12
C TYR A 14 -6.77 -7.02 -12.11
N GLN A 15 -7.88 -7.71 -12.38
CA GLN A 15 -8.90 -7.33 -13.36
C GLN A 15 -8.32 -6.90 -14.73
N GLY A 16 -7.31 -7.63 -15.21
CA GLY A 16 -6.67 -7.36 -16.51
C GLY A 16 -5.74 -6.16 -16.56
N LYS A 17 -5.45 -5.50 -15.41
CA LYS A 17 -4.52 -4.38 -15.32
C LYS A 17 -3.30 -4.74 -14.46
N LEU A 18 -2.15 -4.15 -14.79
CA LEU A 18 -0.94 -4.22 -13.97
C LEU A 18 -0.90 -3.03 -13.00
N TRP A 19 -1.27 -3.27 -11.76
CA TRP A 19 -1.32 -2.25 -10.71
C TRP A 19 0.04 -2.08 -10.04
N VAL A 20 0.37 -0.83 -9.75
CA VAL A 20 1.62 -0.43 -9.12
C VAL A 20 1.36 0.69 -8.10
N LEU A 21 2.22 0.74 -7.08
CA LEU A 21 2.27 1.83 -6.12
C LEU A 21 3.49 2.70 -6.42
N ASN A 22 3.28 3.99 -6.59
CA ASN A 22 4.35 4.98 -6.64
C ASN A 22 4.57 5.55 -5.24
N SER A 23 5.50 4.97 -4.49
CA SER A 23 5.82 5.44 -3.14
C SER A 23 6.45 6.82 -3.09
N GLY A 24 7.07 7.29 -4.18
CA GLY A 24 7.68 8.63 -4.25
C GLY A 24 6.65 9.76 -4.38
N THR A 25 5.44 9.45 -4.84
CA THR A 25 4.33 10.42 -5.01
C THR A 25 3.08 10.07 -4.23
N GLY A 26 3.06 8.92 -3.54
CA GLY A 26 1.91 8.44 -2.77
C GLY A 26 0.76 7.94 -3.64
N GLU A 27 1.02 7.43 -4.84
CA GLU A 27 -0.04 7.14 -5.81
C GLU A 27 -0.28 5.64 -5.99
N LEU A 28 -1.56 5.26 -6.07
CA LEU A 28 -2.01 3.99 -6.64
C LEU A 28 -2.39 4.22 -8.09
N GLY A 29 -1.94 3.36 -8.99
CA GLY A 29 -2.31 3.41 -10.40
C GLY A 29 -2.02 2.10 -11.12
N TRP A 30 -2.16 2.11 -12.44
CA TRP A 30 -1.84 0.96 -13.29
C TRP A 30 -0.97 1.35 -14.48
N ILE A 31 -0.33 0.36 -15.08
CA ILE A 31 0.46 0.51 -16.30
C ILE A 31 -0.42 0.19 -17.51
N ASP A 32 -0.67 1.21 -18.33
CA ASP A 32 -1.30 1.05 -19.64
C ASP A 32 -0.25 0.62 -20.67
N MET A 33 -0.28 -0.66 -21.02
CA MET A 33 0.64 -1.26 -21.99
C MET A 33 0.34 -0.86 -23.45
N THR A 34 -0.82 -0.25 -23.71
CA THR A 34 -1.15 0.27 -25.05
C THR A 34 -0.43 1.59 -25.34
N GLN A 35 0.05 2.27 -24.30
CA GLN A 35 0.67 3.57 -24.43
C GLN A 35 2.11 3.46 -24.93
N GLN A 36 2.40 4.18 -26.02
CA GLN A 36 3.66 4.05 -26.75
C GLN A 36 4.81 4.73 -26.00
N ASP A 37 4.55 5.91 -25.43
CA ASP A 37 5.50 6.64 -24.60
C ASP A 37 5.58 6.01 -23.19
N PRO A 38 6.73 5.42 -22.79
CA PRO A 38 6.90 4.81 -21.48
C PRO A 38 6.60 5.76 -20.31
N ARG A 39 6.82 7.07 -20.49
CA ARG A 39 6.60 8.09 -19.44
C ARG A 39 5.12 8.32 -19.16
N GLN A 40 4.24 7.94 -20.08
CA GLN A 40 2.79 8.12 -19.98
C GLN A 40 2.07 6.79 -19.72
N ARG A 41 2.81 5.69 -19.51
CA ARG A 41 2.20 4.39 -19.22
C ARG A 41 1.58 4.33 -17.83
N PHE A 42 2.13 5.04 -16.85
CA PHE A 42 1.55 5.08 -15.52
C PHE A 42 0.30 5.95 -15.52
N GLN A 43 -0.83 5.33 -15.18
CA GLN A 43 -2.14 5.96 -15.07
C GLN A 43 -2.49 6.05 -13.59
N PRO A 44 -2.37 7.23 -12.95
CA PRO A 44 -2.72 7.38 -11.54
C PRO A 44 -4.23 7.25 -11.35
N LEU A 45 -4.64 6.48 -10.36
CA LEU A 45 -6.04 6.34 -9.94
C LEU A 45 -6.34 7.16 -8.70
N ALA A 46 -5.49 7.04 -7.67
CA ALA A 46 -5.74 7.61 -6.36
C ALA A 46 -4.45 8.08 -5.69
N PHE A 47 -4.56 9.17 -4.93
CA PHE A 47 -3.51 9.62 -4.04
C PHE A 47 -3.79 9.13 -2.61
N CYS A 48 -2.75 8.61 -1.97
CA CYS A 48 -2.79 8.11 -0.61
C CYS A 48 -1.75 8.90 0.21
N PRO A 49 -2.15 9.59 1.29
CA PRO A 49 -1.30 10.51 2.03
C PRO A 49 -0.33 9.77 2.96
N GLY A 50 0.73 9.22 2.38
CA GLY A 50 1.79 8.55 3.11
C GLY A 50 2.71 7.76 2.19
N PHE A 51 3.70 7.10 2.79
CA PHE A 51 4.58 6.24 2.02
C PHE A 51 3.85 4.93 1.70
N VAL A 52 3.32 4.82 0.48
CA VAL A 52 2.51 3.66 0.07
C VAL A 52 3.34 2.38 -0.03
N ARG A 53 2.90 1.33 0.64
CA ARG A 53 3.50 -0.02 0.66
C ARG A 53 2.42 -1.07 0.86
N GLY A 54 2.59 -2.23 0.25
CA GLY A 54 1.59 -3.29 0.33
C GLY A 54 0.34 -2.98 -0.50
N LEU A 55 -0.06 -3.95 -1.31
CA LEU A 55 -1.19 -3.82 -2.20
C LEU A 55 -1.90 -5.16 -2.32
N ALA A 56 -3.18 -5.15 -1.94
CA ALA A 56 -4.09 -6.26 -2.17
C ALA A 56 -5.42 -5.78 -2.73
N PHE A 57 -6.19 -6.71 -3.28
CA PHE A 57 -7.47 -6.41 -3.89
C PHE A 57 -8.54 -7.38 -3.39
N TYR A 58 -9.76 -6.87 -3.30
CA TYR A 58 -10.96 -7.68 -3.09
C TYR A 58 -12.10 -7.04 -3.85
N GLU A 59 -12.69 -7.79 -4.79
CA GLU A 59 -13.72 -7.29 -5.71
C GLU A 59 -13.34 -5.95 -6.37
N ASN A 60 -14.04 -4.86 -6.06
CA ASN A 60 -13.81 -3.54 -6.62
C ASN A 60 -12.98 -2.63 -5.72
N PHE A 61 -12.30 -3.19 -4.72
CA PHE A 61 -11.54 -2.42 -3.74
C PHE A 61 -10.06 -2.78 -3.76
N ALA A 62 -9.22 -1.75 -3.67
CA ALA A 62 -7.80 -1.87 -3.40
C ALA A 62 -7.52 -1.52 -1.94
N PHE A 63 -6.66 -2.32 -1.30
CA PHE A 63 -6.17 -2.09 0.05
C PHE A 63 -4.71 -1.67 -0.06
N VAL A 64 -4.43 -0.43 0.33
CA VAL A 64 -3.12 0.20 0.22
C VAL A 64 -2.58 0.44 1.61
N GLY A 65 -1.44 -0.15 1.95
CA GLY A 65 -0.76 0.15 3.20
C GLY A 65 -0.01 1.47 3.13
N LEU A 66 0.06 2.13 4.27
CA LEU A 66 0.73 3.41 4.49
C LEU A 66 1.73 3.26 5.62
N SER A 67 2.94 3.75 5.39
CA SER A 67 3.97 3.89 6.42
C SER A 67 4.27 5.36 6.67
N LYS A 68 4.69 5.68 7.89
CA LYS A 68 5.32 6.96 8.21
C LYS A 68 6.69 7.03 7.52
N PRO A 69 7.12 8.21 7.04
CA PRO A 69 8.45 8.39 6.51
C PRO A 69 9.51 8.17 7.61
N ARG A 70 10.60 7.46 7.26
CA ARG A 70 11.76 7.27 8.13
C ARG A 70 12.59 8.56 8.05
N TYR A 71 12.55 9.39 9.10
CA TYR A 71 13.31 10.66 9.27
C TYR A 71 12.79 11.88 8.49
N GLU A 72 13.12 13.07 9.04
CA GLU A 72 12.90 14.44 8.51
C GLU A 72 13.57 14.71 7.13
N ARG A 73 13.91 13.68 6.35
CA ARG A 73 14.62 13.82 5.07
C ARG A 73 13.84 13.21 3.93
N PHE A 74 12.84 13.96 3.48
CA PHE A 74 12.44 13.99 2.08
C PHE A 74 12.34 15.43 1.55
N GLU A 75 13.21 16.33 2.00
CA GLU A 75 13.40 17.63 1.33
C GLU A 75 13.62 17.42 -0.18
N GLY A 76 12.58 17.64 -0.98
CA GLY A 76 12.62 17.57 -2.45
C GLY A 76 11.78 16.50 -3.15
N LEU A 77 10.95 15.68 -2.47
CA LEU A 77 9.98 14.82 -3.16
C LEU A 77 8.61 15.52 -3.36
N ALA A 78 7.94 15.22 -4.47
CA ALA A 78 6.60 15.73 -4.75
C ALA A 78 5.54 15.29 -3.71
N LEU A 79 5.81 14.24 -2.94
CA LEU A 79 4.93 13.77 -1.87
C LEU A 79 4.82 14.78 -0.72
N ASP A 80 5.91 15.43 -0.33
CA ASP A 80 5.91 16.36 0.81
C ASP A 80 5.01 17.57 0.53
N GLN A 81 5.13 18.15 -0.68
CA GLN A 81 4.24 19.24 -1.10
C GLN A 81 2.78 18.80 -1.16
N ARG A 82 2.49 17.57 -1.63
CA ARG A 82 1.11 17.06 -1.68
C ARG A 82 0.51 16.78 -0.31
N LEU A 83 1.34 16.41 0.67
CA LEU A 83 0.91 16.23 2.05
C LEU A 83 0.61 17.57 2.73
N GLU A 84 1.43 18.59 2.47
CA GLU A 84 1.17 19.97 2.90
C GLU A 84 -0.11 20.53 2.26
N ASP A 85 -0.26 20.37 0.93
CA ASP A 85 -1.44 20.84 0.20
C ASP A 85 -2.73 20.12 0.63
N ALA A 86 -2.61 18.89 1.16
CA ALA A 86 -3.72 18.09 1.67
C ALA A 86 -3.95 18.24 3.18
N ASP A 87 -3.19 19.10 3.88
CA ASP A 87 -3.22 19.30 5.35
C ASP A 87 -3.17 17.97 6.15
N SER A 88 -2.38 17.01 5.66
CA SER A 88 -2.36 15.66 6.21
C SER A 88 -0.97 15.30 6.74
N ALA A 89 -0.86 15.12 8.05
CA ALA A 89 0.33 14.51 8.65
C ALA A 89 0.47 13.05 8.18
N PRO A 90 1.67 12.57 7.82
CA PRO A 90 1.86 11.18 7.42
C PRO A 90 1.51 10.23 8.57
N TRP A 91 0.70 9.21 8.28
CA TRP A 91 0.24 8.23 9.26
C TRP A 91 0.45 6.80 8.76
N CYS A 92 0.47 5.86 9.69
CA CYS A 92 0.66 4.43 9.42
C CYS A 92 -0.71 3.73 9.44
N GLY A 93 -1.00 2.88 8.46
CA GLY A 93 -2.28 2.17 8.41
C GLY A 93 -2.65 1.70 7.01
N VAL A 94 -3.94 1.45 6.77
CA VAL A 94 -4.44 0.95 5.49
C VAL A 94 -5.55 1.86 4.98
N GLN A 95 -5.53 2.19 3.69
CA GLN A 95 -6.62 2.84 2.98
C GLN A 95 -7.31 1.86 2.03
N VAL A 96 -8.62 1.98 1.92
CA VAL A 96 -9.47 1.20 1.02
C VAL A 96 -9.94 2.13 -0.09
N ILE A 97 -9.51 1.86 -1.31
CA ILE A 97 -9.79 2.66 -2.50
C ILE A 97 -10.79 1.92 -3.38
N ASP A 98 -11.88 2.58 -3.77
CA ASP A 98 -12.79 2.07 -4.80
C ASP A 98 -12.12 2.19 -6.18
N LEU A 99 -11.98 1.06 -6.88
CA LEU A 99 -11.29 0.97 -8.17
C LEU A 99 -12.01 1.69 -9.31
N ASN A 100 -13.33 1.90 -9.20
CA ASN A 100 -14.13 2.55 -10.22
C ASN A 100 -14.03 4.07 -10.13
N THR A 101 -13.95 4.60 -8.90
CA THR A 101 -14.00 6.04 -8.65
C THR A 101 -12.66 6.64 -8.25
N GLY A 102 -11.71 5.82 -7.79
CA GLY A 102 -10.45 6.26 -7.19
C GLY A 102 -10.61 6.90 -5.80
N THR A 103 -11.81 6.83 -5.21
CA THR A 103 -12.08 7.45 -3.92
C THR A 103 -11.66 6.54 -2.76
N CYS A 104 -11.07 7.13 -1.72
CA CYS A 104 -10.84 6.45 -0.45
C CYS A 104 -12.16 6.32 0.30
N VAL A 105 -12.71 5.10 0.37
CA VAL A 105 -14.02 4.80 0.97
C VAL A 105 -13.93 4.40 2.44
N GLN A 106 -12.78 3.92 2.88
CA GLN A 106 -12.52 3.53 4.26
C GLN A 106 -11.04 3.61 4.58
N TRP A 107 -10.70 3.77 5.85
CA TRP A 107 -9.33 3.72 6.33
C TRP A 107 -9.25 3.10 7.72
N PHE A 108 -8.08 2.55 8.02
CA PHE A 108 -7.72 2.04 9.33
C PHE A 108 -6.36 2.57 9.72
N ARG A 109 -6.30 3.34 10.80
CA ARG A 109 -5.08 3.98 11.29
C ARG A 109 -4.50 3.24 12.47
N ILE A 110 -3.17 3.10 12.47
CA ILE A 110 -2.39 2.52 13.56
C ILE A 110 -1.74 3.66 14.33
N ASP A 111 -2.36 4.02 15.45
CA ASP A 111 -1.84 5.03 16.39
C ASP A 111 -1.03 4.34 17.49
N SER A 112 0.15 3.83 17.12
CA SER A 112 1.12 3.24 18.04
C SER A 112 2.56 3.56 17.59
N ASP A 113 3.54 2.95 18.26
CA ASP A 113 4.96 3.00 17.87
C ASP A 113 5.24 2.29 16.54
N ILE A 114 4.24 1.60 15.96
CA ILE A 114 4.34 1.00 14.63
C ILE A 114 4.31 2.12 13.59
N ALA A 115 5.49 2.42 13.05
CA ALA A 115 5.66 3.42 12.01
C ALA A 115 5.49 2.85 10.59
N GLU A 116 5.53 1.53 10.43
CA GLU A 116 5.72 0.91 9.12
C GLU A 116 4.87 -0.33 8.89
N LEU A 117 4.33 -0.40 7.68
CA LEU A 117 3.67 -1.56 7.11
C LEU A 117 4.42 -1.99 5.86
N TYR A 118 4.76 -3.28 5.78
CA TYR A 118 5.52 -3.82 4.66
C TYR A 118 4.62 -4.35 3.55
N ASP A 119 3.55 -5.07 3.91
CA ASP A 119 2.61 -5.64 2.96
C ASP A 119 1.19 -5.71 3.55
N VAL A 120 0.21 -5.84 2.67
CA VAL A 120 -1.21 -6.05 2.99
C VAL A 120 -1.69 -7.21 2.12
N GLU A 121 -2.41 -8.15 2.71
CA GLU A 121 -2.98 -9.33 2.03
C GLU A 121 -4.43 -9.53 2.46
N ILE A 122 -5.26 -10.06 1.56
CA ILE A 122 -6.66 -10.36 1.85
C ILE A 122 -6.84 -11.86 2.07
N LEU A 123 -7.37 -12.22 3.25
CA LEU A 123 -7.71 -13.59 3.61
C LEU A 123 -9.24 -13.75 3.57
N PRO A 124 -9.83 -14.14 2.43
CA PRO A 124 -11.28 -14.31 2.34
C PRO A 124 -11.74 -15.45 3.25
N GLN A 125 -12.98 -15.36 3.73
CA GLN A 125 -13.65 -16.40 4.52
C GLN A 125 -12.91 -16.83 5.80
N THR A 126 -12.03 -15.97 6.33
CA THR A 126 -11.26 -16.27 7.54
C THR A 126 -11.85 -15.53 8.74
N SER A 127 -12.11 -16.27 9.82
CA SER A 127 -12.49 -15.70 11.13
C SER A 127 -11.34 -15.83 12.12
N CYS A 128 -11.11 -14.80 12.93
CA CYS A 128 -10.08 -14.75 13.97
C CYS A 128 -8.64 -14.99 13.44
N PRO A 129 -8.15 -14.20 12.46
CA PRO A 129 -6.77 -14.30 12.03
C PRO A 129 -5.83 -14.00 13.21
N ARG A 130 -4.81 -14.83 13.38
CA ARG A 130 -3.77 -14.65 14.41
C ARG A 130 -2.42 -14.51 13.71
N SER A 131 -1.70 -13.43 14.04
CA SER A 131 -0.29 -13.31 13.70
C SER A 131 0.55 -13.90 14.83
N TYR A 132 1.64 -14.58 14.47
CA TYR A 132 2.58 -15.13 15.43
C TYR A 132 3.89 -14.35 15.33
N GLY A 133 4.47 -14.03 16.48
CA GLY A 133 5.78 -13.38 16.54
C GLY A 133 6.89 -14.39 16.29
N PHE A 134 7.90 -14.02 15.49
CA PHE A 134 9.08 -14.86 15.25
C PHE A 134 9.91 -15.13 16.52
N LEU A 135 9.71 -14.36 17.57
CA LEU A 135 10.48 -14.41 18.83
C LEU A 135 9.72 -15.10 19.98
N THR A 136 8.50 -15.57 19.72
CA THR A 136 7.67 -16.28 20.70
C THR A 136 7.59 -17.76 20.33
N ASN A 137 7.68 -18.66 21.32
CA ASN A 137 7.65 -20.10 21.09
C ASN A 137 6.31 -20.61 20.50
N ASP A 138 5.29 -19.75 20.43
CA ASP A 138 3.97 -20.01 19.85
C ASP A 138 4.01 -20.51 18.39
N VAL A 139 5.11 -20.23 17.66
CA VAL A 139 5.29 -20.67 16.26
C VAL A 139 5.42 -22.21 16.14
N PHE A 140 5.87 -22.90 17.19
CA PHE A 140 6.11 -24.35 17.14
C PHE A 140 4.88 -25.22 17.43
N GLU A 141 3.77 -24.63 17.87
CA GLU A 141 2.57 -25.39 18.27
C GLU A 141 1.49 -25.51 17.16
N ILE A 142 1.74 -24.98 15.96
CA ILE A 142 0.72 -24.91 14.91
C ILE A 142 0.94 -26.02 13.87
N ILE A 143 0.24 -27.14 14.05
CA ILE A 143 -0.17 -28.01 12.94
C ILE A 143 -1.69 -28.05 12.98
N THR A 144 -2.35 -27.38 12.04
CA THR A 144 -3.78 -27.56 11.83
C THR A 144 -4.04 -27.69 10.33
N GLY A 145 -4.22 -28.93 9.89
CA GLY A 145 -4.92 -29.19 8.64
C GLY A 145 -6.42 -29.06 8.91
N MET A 146 -7.12 -28.30 8.07
CA MET A 146 -8.58 -28.35 8.03
C MET A 146 -9.02 -28.58 6.59
N SER A 147 -9.43 -29.82 6.35
CA SER A 147 -10.27 -30.26 5.24
C SER A 147 -11.72 -29.80 5.45
N GLY A 148 -12.39 -29.36 4.38
CA GLY A 148 -13.83 -29.09 4.36
C GLY A 148 -14.19 -27.97 3.40
#